data_AF-A0A6P5SYN7-F1
#
_entry.id   AF-A0A6P5SYN7-F1
#
_cell.length_a   1.000
_cell.length_b   1.000
_cell.length_c   1.000
_cell.angle_alpha   90.00
_cell.angle_beta   90.00
_cell.angle_gamma   90.00
#
_symmetry.space_group_name_H-M   'P 1'
#
loop_
_entity.id
_entity.type
_entity.pdbx_description
1 polymer ?
#
loop_
_entity_poly.entity_id
_entity_poly.type
_entity_poly.pdbx_seq_one_letter_code
_entity_poly.pdbx_strand_id
1 'polypeptide(L)'
;MGTHGKVLNVGEELWKETLPLKMGSRLYQLQGLKPDTWYEVKISYPASIPARFSIQLKRGDLESALTGNRRLLNTEKLIFKTESLGSNDQGGMYVLVSVEPEGVVAIPNVQEREHIIFNIVCDELLLGIPYKAWWVVGFVLVCLVLAFTIPAFLPPFLLRPVDQNASKDS
;
A
#
# COMPACT_ATOMS: atom_id res chain seq x y z
N MET A 1 3.56 -27.66 16.31
CA MET A 1 4.97 -27.94 16.00
C MET A 1 5.31 -27.23 14.70
N GLY A 2 6.09 -26.15 14.77
CA GLY A 2 6.55 -25.36 13.61
C GLY A 2 5.51 -24.46 12.96
N THR A 3 5.11 -23.34 13.60
CA THR A 3 4.59 -22.20 12.83
C THR A 3 5.76 -21.63 12.04
N HIS A 4 6.01 -22.15 10.84
CA HIS A 4 6.92 -21.55 9.88
C HIS A 4 6.34 -20.19 9.47
N GLY A 5 6.56 -19.17 10.31
CA GLY A 5 6.25 -17.80 9.97
C GLY A 5 7.03 -17.43 8.72
N LYS A 6 6.33 -16.94 7.69
CA LYS A 6 6.98 -16.50 6.46
C LYS A 6 7.55 -15.11 6.69
N VAL A 7 8.74 -14.84 6.21
CA VAL A 7 9.35 -13.52 6.36
C VAL A 7 8.78 -12.58 5.30
N LEU A 8 8.39 -11.38 5.73
CA LEU A 8 7.99 -10.26 4.88
C LEU A 8 9.00 -9.12 5.10
N ASN A 9 9.91 -8.98 4.14
CA ASN A 9 10.91 -7.91 4.17
C ASN A 9 10.27 -6.58 3.73
N VAL A 10 10.65 -5.49 4.41
CA VAL A 10 10.24 -4.14 4.01
C VAL A 10 10.70 -3.84 2.58
N GLY A 11 9.78 -3.36 1.76
CA GLY A 11 9.99 -3.00 0.36
C GLY A 11 9.93 -4.17 -0.63
N GLU A 12 9.84 -5.41 -0.15
CA GLU A 12 9.75 -6.60 -0.99
C GLU A 12 8.32 -7.16 -1.00
N GLU A 13 7.78 -7.34 -2.21
CA GLU A 13 6.46 -7.93 -2.39
C GLU A 13 6.57 -9.46 -2.47
N LEU A 14 5.78 -10.15 -1.66
CA LEU A 14 5.58 -11.59 -1.77
C LEU A 14 4.44 -11.85 -2.77
N TRP A 15 4.78 -12.54 -3.85
CA TRP A 15 3.88 -12.81 -4.97
C TRP A 15 3.20 -14.16 -4.84
N LYS A 16 1.92 -14.22 -5.25
CA LYS A 16 1.14 -15.45 -5.40
C LYS A 16 1.09 -16.29 -4.12
N GLU A 17 0.98 -15.64 -2.97
CA GLU A 17 0.68 -16.31 -1.72
C GLU A 17 -0.67 -17.00 -1.79
N THR A 18 -0.78 -18.15 -1.12
CA THR A 18 -2.00 -18.94 -1.07
C THR A 18 -2.46 -19.15 0.36
N LEU A 19 -3.76 -18.96 0.59
CA LEU A 19 -4.44 -19.31 1.84
C LEU A 19 -5.74 -20.07 1.54
N PRO A 20 -6.15 -21.00 2.43
CA PRO A 20 -7.48 -21.58 2.37
C PRO A 20 -8.53 -20.48 2.50
N LEU A 21 -9.55 -20.48 1.64
CA LEU A 21 -10.60 -19.46 1.66
C LEU A 21 -11.45 -19.54 2.94
N LYS A 22 -11.62 -20.74 3.49
CA LYS A 22 -12.35 -20.99 4.74
C LYS A 22 -11.36 -21.04 5.91
N MET A 23 -11.48 -20.08 6.83
CA MET A 23 -10.67 -20.02 8.06
C MET A 23 -9.15 -19.99 7.80
N GLY A 24 -8.72 -19.50 6.64
CA GLY A 24 -7.30 -19.41 6.33
C GLY A 24 -6.64 -18.32 7.14
N SER A 25 -5.50 -18.61 7.74
CA SER A 25 -4.66 -17.58 8.34
C SER A 25 -3.18 -17.91 8.21
N ARG A 26 -2.33 -16.88 8.17
CA ARG A 26 -0.88 -17.02 8.17
C ARG A 26 -0.23 -15.83 8.86
N LEU A 27 0.81 -16.16 9.62
CA LEU A 27 1.65 -15.20 10.30
C LEU A 27 2.87 -14.86 9.42
N TYR A 28 3.11 -13.58 9.23
CA TYR A 28 4.28 -13.04 8.56
C TYR A 28 5.17 -12.32 9.56
N GLN A 29 6.46 -12.66 9.60
CA GLN A 29 7.44 -11.93 10.40
C GLN A 29 7.96 -10.74 9.59
N LEU A 30 7.83 -9.54 10.14
CA LEU A 30 8.35 -8.33 9.51
C LEU A 30 9.86 -8.20 9.77
N GLN A 31 10.63 -7.98 8.71
CA GLN A 31 12.08 -7.75 8.78
C GLN A 31 12.48 -6.49 8.03
N GLY A 32 13.56 -5.83 8.48
CA GLY A 32 14.03 -4.57 7.89
C GLY A 32 13.28 -3.31 8.38
N LEU A 33 12.57 -3.42 9.50
CA LEU A 33 11.90 -2.27 10.12
C LEU A 33 12.92 -1.32 10.79
N LYS A 34 12.73 -0.02 10.58
CA LYS A 34 13.48 1.07 11.20
C LYS A 34 12.67 1.64 12.39
N PRO A 35 13.35 2.13 13.44
CA PRO A 35 12.69 2.77 14.56
C PRO A 35 12.05 4.10 14.14
N ASP A 36 11.00 4.52 14.86
CA ASP A 36 10.23 5.76 14.64
C ASP A 36 9.71 5.98 13.22
N THR A 37 9.59 4.91 12.44
CA THR A 37 9.25 4.95 11.02
C THR A 37 7.83 4.42 10.78
N TRP A 38 7.13 5.03 9.83
CA TRP A 38 5.79 4.59 9.42
C TRP A 38 5.88 3.51 8.35
N TYR A 39 5.00 2.52 8.46
CA TYR A 39 4.91 1.39 7.56
C TYR A 39 3.49 1.15 7.12
N GLU A 40 3.35 0.58 5.93
CA GLU A 40 2.07 0.20 5.35
C GLU A 40 2.14 -1.24 4.85
N VAL A 41 1.24 -2.09 5.35
CA VAL A 41 1.04 -3.43 4.81
C VAL A 41 -0.19 -3.43 3.94
N LYS A 42 -0.05 -3.97 2.72
CA LYS A 42 -1.11 -4.04 1.72
C LYS A 42 -1.26 -5.47 1.25
N ILE A 43 -2.50 -5.86 1.00
CA ILE A 43 -2.84 -7.10 0.31
C ILE A 43 -3.53 -6.77 -1.00
N SER A 44 -3.16 -7.50 -2.06
CA SER A 44 -3.84 -7.43 -3.36
C SER A 44 -4.27 -8.82 -3.79
N TYR A 45 -5.51 -8.95 -4.27
CA TYR A 45 -6.08 -10.22 -4.72
C TYR A 45 -7.08 -9.99 -5.86
N PRO A 46 -7.40 -11.03 -6.65
CA PRO A 46 -8.36 -10.91 -7.75
C PRO A 46 -9.77 -10.55 -7.25
N ALA A 47 -10.36 -9.50 -7.80
CA ALA A 47 -11.73 -9.05 -7.48
C ALA A 47 -12.84 -10.05 -7.87
N SER A 48 -12.51 -11.08 -8.67
CA SER A 48 -13.45 -12.13 -9.07
C SER A 48 -13.72 -13.18 -7.99
N ILE A 49 -12.97 -13.15 -6.89
CA ILE A 49 -13.16 -14.05 -5.75
C ILE A 49 -13.73 -13.21 -4.60
N PRO A 50 -14.97 -13.44 -4.17
CA PRO A 50 -15.56 -12.65 -3.11
C PRO A 50 -15.01 -13.16 -1.76
N ALA A 51 -14.04 -12.43 -1.24
CA ALA A 51 -13.30 -12.76 -0.05
C ALA A 51 -12.99 -11.49 0.72
N ARG A 52 -12.97 -11.62 2.05
CA ARG A 52 -12.60 -10.59 3.00
C ARG A 52 -11.35 -11.04 3.73
N PHE A 53 -10.32 -10.24 3.72
CA PHE A 53 -9.13 -10.53 4.50
C PHE A 53 -9.31 -9.98 5.94
N SER A 54 -8.34 -10.16 6.81
CA SER A 54 -8.14 -9.30 7.97
C SER A 54 -6.66 -9.23 8.30
N ILE A 55 -6.10 -8.02 8.34
CA ILE A 55 -4.69 -7.78 8.71
C ILE A 55 -4.63 -7.30 10.15
N GLN A 56 -3.88 -8.01 11.00
CA GLN A 56 -3.66 -7.66 12.39
C GLN A 56 -2.16 -7.61 12.70
N LEU A 57 -1.74 -6.57 13.41
CA LEU A 57 -0.36 -6.41 13.86
C LEU A 57 -0.19 -7.04 15.25
N LYS A 58 0.80 -7.92 15.39
CA LYS A 58 1.18 -8.59 16.64
C LYS A 58 2.62 -8.23 17.01
N ARG A 59 2.89 -7.98 18.28
CA ARG A 59 4.23 -7.67 18.82
C ARG A 59 4.56 -8.66 19.94
N GLY A 60 5.57 -9.52 19.73
CA GLY A 60 6.01 -10.47 20.75
C GLY A 60 4.90 -11.33 21.38
N ASP A 61 5.09 -11.67 22.66
CA ASP A 61 4.16 -12.46 23.51
C ASP A 61 2.95 -11.65 24.00
N LEU A 62 2.90 -10.35 23.67
CA LEU A 62 1.70 -9.56 23.90
C LEU A 62 0.70 -9.83 22.77
N GLU A 63 -0.35 -10.58 23.10
CA GLU A 63 -1.63 -10.64 22.37
C GLU A 63 -2.36 -9.29 22.29
N SER A 64 -1.66 -8.17 22.49
CA SER A 64 -2.17 -6.87 22.09
C SER A 64 -2.08 -6.78 20.58
N ALA A 65 -3.15 -7.24 19.91
CA ALA A 65 -3.53 -6.70 18.62
C ALA A 65 -3.47 -5.18 18.77
N LEU A 66 -2.47 -4.53 18.17
CA LEU A 66 -2.36 -3.08 18.20
C LEU A 66 -3.49 -2.55 17.32
N THR A 67 -4.67 -2.37 17.92
CA THR A 67 -5.94 -1.93 17.32
C THR A 67 -5.91 -0.46 16.89
N GLY A 68 -4.76 0.06 16.53
CA GLY A 68 -4.60 1.41 16.02
C GLY A 68 -4.69 1.43 14.51
N ASN A 69 -5.83 1.04 13.92
CA ASN A 69 -5.95 1.12 12.46
C ASN A 69 -7.34 1.51 11.96
N ARG A 70 -7.39 2.72 11.42
CA ARG A 70 -8.52 3.27 10.69
C ARG A 70 -8.69 2.48 9.38
N ARG A 71 -9.68 1.60 9.32
CA ARG A 71 -10.04 0.78 8.15
C ARG A 71 -10.62 1.69 7.04
N LEU A 72 -9.83 1.97 6.01
CA LEU A 72 -10.19 2.98 5.01
C LEU A 72 -10.88 2.44 3.76
N LEU A 73 -11.01 1.11 3.53
CA LEU A 73 -11.82 0.52 2.44
C LEU A 73 -11.96 -1.02 2.58
N ASN A 74 -12.62 -1.67 1.60
CA ASN A 74 -12.59 -3.13 1.38
C ASN A 74 -11.24 -3.66 0.85
N THR A 75 -10.28 -2.76 0.60
CA THR A 75 -8.87 -3.11 0.42
C THR A 75 -8.18 -3.00 1.76
N GLU A 76 -7.74 -4.13 2.29
CA GLU A 76 -7.10 -4.13 3.59
C GLU A 76 -5.70 -3.56 3.52
N LYS A 77 -5.59 -2.44 4.22
CA LYS A 77 -4.41 -1.63 4.35
C LYS A 77 -4.22 -1.36 5.83
N LEU A 78 -3.10 -1.82 6.37
CA LEU A 78 -2.69 -1.61 7.76
C LEU A 78 -1.57 -0.59 7.77
N ILE A 79 -1.73 0.53 8.47
CA ILE A 79 -0.65 1.50 8.67
C ILE A 79 -0.23 1.45 10.13
N PHE A 80 1.07 1.38 10.40
CA PHE A 80 1.56 1.42 11.76
C PHE A 80 2.86 2.21 11.86
N LYS A 81 3.14 2.76 13.03
CA LYS A 81 4.42 3.36 13.35
C LYS A 81 5.21 2.39 14.23
N THR A 82 6.47 2.17 13.90
CA THR A 82 7.39 1.50 14.81
C THR A 82 7.78 2.50 15.89
N GLU A 83 7.53 2.21 17.16
CA GLU A 83 7.98 3.07 18.27
C GLU A 83 9.49 2.88 18.48
N SER A 84 10.18 3.90 19.01
CA SER A 84 11.58 3.75 19.40
C SER A 84 11.69 2.68 20.49
N LEU A 85 12.22 1.51 20.12
CA LEU A 85 12.34 0.36 20.99
C LEU A 85 13.29 0.71 22.15
N GLY A 86 12.74 1.04 23.32
CA GLY A 86 13.49 1.14 24.56
C GLY A 86 13.99 -0.26 24.94
N SER A 87 15.17 -0.63 24.47
CA SER A 87 16.13 -1.62 24.98
C SER A 87 15.67 -2.97 25.60
N ASN A 88 14.40 -3.40 25.51
CA ASN A 88 13.97 -4.64 26.17
C ASN A 88 12.96 -5.54 25.42
N ASP A 89 12.49 -5.15 24.23
CA ASP A 89 11.57 -6.00 23.45
C ASP A 89 12.36 -6.85 22.44
N GLN A 90 12.77 -8.05 22.85
CA GLN A 90 13.30 -9.09 21.94
C GLN A 90 12.19 -9.73 21.08
N GLY A 91 10.94 -9.29 21.23
CA GLY A 91 9.80 -9.77 20.46
C GLY A 91 9.76 -9.12 19.07
N GLY A 92 10.05 -9.90 18.03
CA GLY A 92 9.86 -9.46 16.65
C GLY A 92 8.43 -8.96 16.37
N MET A 93 8.28 -8.20 15.29
CA MET A 93 6.99 -7.69 14.84
C MET A 93 6.40 -8.63 13.79
N TYR A 94 5.12 -8.95 13.93
CA TYR A 94 4.43 -9.92 13.10
C TYR A 94 3.13 -9.35 12.57
N VAL A 95 2.73 -9.81 11.39
CA VAL A 95 1.45 -9.52 10.78
C VAL A 95 0.68 -10.82 10.61
N LEU A 96 -0.45 -10.94 11.29
CA LEU A 96 -1.40 -12.01 11.07
C LEU A 96 -2.35 -11.59 9.96
N VAL A 97 -2.38 -12.40 8.90
CA VAL A 97 -3.32 -12.27 7.80
C VAL A 97 -4.32 -13.39 7.93
N SER A 98 -5.61 -13.06 7.99
CA SER A 98 -6.71 -14.02 7.94
C SER A 98 -7.55 -13.79 6.70
N VAL A 99 -8.30 -14.81 6.26
CA VAL A 99 -9.27 -14.70 5.17
C VAL A 99 -10.57 -15.41 5.52
N GLU A 100 -11.66 -14.76 5.17
CA GLU A 100 -13.03 -15.24 5.29
C GLU A 100 -13.75 -15.07 3.94
N PRO A 101 -14.62 -16.01 3.55
CA PRO A 101 -15.43 -15.84 2.35
C PRO A 101 -16.47 -14.73 2.56
N GLU A 102 -16.62 -13.83 1.59
CA GLU A 102 -17.62 -12.76 1.65
C GLU A 102 -18.76 -13.08 0.67
N GLY A 103 -19.97 -13.35 1.17
CA GLY A 103 -21.15 -13.61 0.33
C GLY A 103 -21.43 -15.08 0.04
N VAL A 104 -22.60 -15.32 -0.57
CA VAL A 104 -23.11 -16.66 -0.92
C VAL A 104 -22.85 -16.89 -2.41
N VAL A 105 -22.23 -18.02 -2.75
CA VAL A 105 -22.01 -18.39 -4.15
C VAL A 105 -23.36 -18.57 -4.85
N ALA A 106 -23.66 -17.68 -5.80
CA ALA A 106 -24.94 -17.66 -6.51
C ALA A 106 -25.17 -18.87 -7.44
N ILE A 107 -24.15 -19.70 -7.66
CA ILE A 107 -24.21 -20.85 -8.56
C ILE A 107 -24.28 -22.15 -7.74
N PRO A 108 -25.46 -22.77 -7.63
CA PRO A 108 -25.56 -24.11 -7.06
C PRO A 108 -24.79 -25.09 -7.96
N ASN A 109 -23.99 -25.98 -7.36
CA ASN A 109 -23.26 -27.09 -8.01
C ASN A 109 -21.87 -26.79 -8.61
N VAL A 110 -21.27 -25.62 -8.36
CA VAL A 110 -19.84 -25.37 -8.65
C VAL A 110 -19.05 -25.48 -7.34
N GLN A 111 -17.94 -26.24 -7.33
CA GLN A 111 -17.05 -26.27 -6.17
C GLN A 111 -16.59 -24.85 -5.84
N GLU A 112 -16.89 -24.40 -4.62
CA GLU A 112 -16.33 -23.15 -4.09
C GLU A 112 -14.80 -23.23 -4.15
N ARG A 113 -14.14 -22.16 -4.58
CA ARG A 113 -12.67 -22.14 -4.61
C ARG A 113 -12.14 -22.38 -3.20
N GLU A 114 -11.38 -23.45 -3.02
CA GLU A 114 -10.82 -23.81 -1.71
C GLU A 114 -9.71 -22.86 -1.26
N HIS A 115 -9.03 -22.22 -2.21
CA HIS A 115 -7.87 -21.37 -1.96
C HIS A 115 -7.99 -20.03 -2.67
N ILE A 116 -7.47 -18.98 -2.02
CA ILE A 116 -7.29 -17.65 -2.61
C ILE A 116 -5.81 -17.39 -2.87
N ILE A 117 -5.53 -16.74 -4.00
CA ILE A 117 -4.19 -16.25 -4.36
C ILE A 117 -4.16 -14.75 -4.10
N PHE A 118 -3.14 -14.28 -3.41
CA PHE A 118 -2.93 -12.86 -3.12
C PHE A 118 -1.45 -12.51 -3.15
N ASN A 119 -1.15 -11.22 -3.23
CA ASN A 119 0.17 -10.70 -2.93
C ASN A 119 0.11 -9.89 -1.63
N ILE A 120 1.24 -9.80 -0.95
CA ILE A 120 1.40 -8.99 0.25
C ILE A 120 2.73 -8.24 0.20
N VAL A 121 2.71 -6.98 0.61
CA VAL A 121 3.90 -6.13 0.69
C VAL A 121 3.86 -5.28 1.95
N CYS A 122 5.03 -5.00 2.52
CA CYS A 122 5.21 -4.01 3.57
C CYS A 122 6.08 -2.85 3.02
N ASP A 123 5.52 -1.66 2.86
CA ASP A 123 6.24 -0.49 2.36
C ASP A 123 6.56 0.50 3.49
N GLU A 124 7.73 1.15 3.42
CA GLU A 124 8.07 2.30 4.25
C GLU A 124 7.33 3.54 3.77
N LEU A 125 6.73 4.29 4.71
CA LEU A 125 6.05 5.55 4.47
C LEU A 125 6.88 6.72 4.98
N LEU A 126 7.07 7.73 4.14
CA LEU A 126 7.70 8.99 4.50
C LEU A 126 6.72 10.13 4.19
N LEU A 127 6.32 10.85 5.25
CA LEU A 127 5.24 11.86 5.20
C LEU A 127 3.90 11.31 4.64
N GLY A 128 3.59 10.04 4.92
CA GLY A 128 2.37 9.38 4.44
C GLY A 128 2.44 8.88 3.00
N ILE A 129 3.56 9.10 2.30
CA ILE A 129 3.79 8.66 0.92
C ILE A 129 4.73 7.45 0.93
N PRO A 130 4.44 6.37 0.19
CA PRO A 130 5.37 5.26 0.02
C PRO A 130 6.73 5.73 -0.50
N TYR A 131 7.81 5.26 0.12
CA TYR A 131 9.18 5.68 -0.21
C TYR A 131 9.49 5.59 -1.72
N LYS A 132 9.02 4.51 -2.37
CA LYS A 132 9.16 4.30 -3.83
C LYS A 132 8.53 5.40 -4.70
N ALA A 133 7.55 6.15 -4.19
CA ALA A 133 6.85 7.19 -4.94
C ALA A 133 7.53 8.58 -4.87
N TRP A 134 8.58 8.76 -4.05
CA TRP A 134 9.27 10.06 -3.91
C TRP A 134 9.92 10.56 -5.21
N TRP A 135 10.28 9.65 -6.12
CA TRP A 135 10.79 10.05 -7.43
C TRP A 135 9.78 10.87 -8.24
N VAL A 136 8.49 10.59 -8.08
CA VAL A 136 7.42 11.34 -8.74
C VAL A 136 7.38 12.79 -8.27
N VAL A 137 7.59 13.02 -6.97
CA VAL A 137 7.67 14.38 -6.40
C VAL A 137 8.82 15.16 -7.03
N GLY A 138 10.00 14.51 -7.17
CA GLY A 138 11.14 15.10 -7.87
C GLY A 138 10.83 15.46 -9.32
N PHE A 139 10.17 14.57 -10.06
CA PHE A 139 9.79 14.81 -11.45
C PHE A 139 8.82 15.99 -11.60
N VAL A 140 7.83 16.10 -10.71
CA VAL A 140 6.88 17.23 -10.71
C VAL A 140 7.61 18.56 -10.48
N LEU A 141 8.58 18.59 -9.55
CA LEU A 141 9.37 19.80 -9.30
C LEU A 141 10.20 20.20 -10.53
N VAL A 142 10.82 19.23 -11.21
CA VAL A 142 11.57 19.48 -12.46
C VAL A 142 10.65 20.04 -13.54
N CYS A 143 9.48 19.42 -13.75
CA CYS A 143 8.49 19.91 -14.71
C CYS A 143 8.04 21.34 -14.39
N LEU A 144 7.86 21.67 -13.12
CA LEU A 144 7.48 23.01 -12.68
C LEU A 144 8.58 24.02 -13.03
N VAL A 145 9.85 23.71 -12.73
CA VAL A 145 11.00 24.57 -13.11
C VAL A 145 11.08 24.75 -14.63
N LEU A 146 10.91 23.69 -15.40
CA LEU A 146 10.88 23.76 -16.86
C LEU A 146 9.73 24.63 -17.36
N ALA A 147 8.53 24.48 -16.80
CA ALA A 147 7.37 25.29 -17.19
C ALA A 147 7.57 26.80 -16.91
N PHE A 148 8.35 27.18 -15.91
CA PHE A 148 8.69 28.58 -15.66
C PHE A 148 9.85 29.09 -16.52
N THR A 149 10.83 28.24 -16.84
CA THR A 149 12.00 28.63 -17.63
C THR A 149 11.70 28.67 -19.13
N ILE A 150 10.90 27.74 -19.67
CA ILE A 150 10.59 27.65 -21.10
C ILE A 150 9.94 28.95 -21.65
N PRO A 151 8.97 29.60 -20.98
CA PRO A 151 8.44 30.89 -21.42
C PRO A 151 9.49 32.01 -21.45
N ALA A 152 10.52 31.96 -20.61
CA ALA A 152 11.58 32.95 -20.58
C ALA A 152 12.58 32.79 -21.75
N PHE A 153 12.68 31.59 -22.33
CA PHE A 153 13.48 31.31 -23.53
C PHE A 153 12.65 31.37 -24.83
N LEU A 154 11.32 31.45 -24.74
CA LEU A 154 10.45 31.62 -25.89
C LEU A 154 10.53 33.07 -26.39
N PRO A 155 10.89 33.31 -27.65
CA PRO A 155 10.97 34.66 -28.17
C PRO A 155 9.59 35.34 -28.17
N PRO A 156 9.51 36.66 -27.89
CA PRO A 156 8.24 37.39 -27.76
C PRO A 156 7.37 37.42 -29.03
N PHE A 157 7.87 36.92 -30.18
CA PHE A 157 7.14 36.87 -31.44
C PHE A 157 6.09 35.75 -31.54
N LEU A 158 6.12 34.73 -30.68
CA LEU A 158 5.07 33.68 -30.63
C LEU A 158 3.94 33.99 -29.64
N LEU A 159 4.11 35.00 -28.79
CA LEU A 159 3.14 35.42 -27.77
C LEU A 159 2.29 36.62 -28.22
N ARG A 160 2.33 37.02 -29.49
CA ARG A 160 1.46 38.11 -29.99
C ARG A 160 0.00 37.66 -29.93
N PRO A 161 -0.85 38.30 -29.12
CA PRO A 161 -2.29 38.16 -29.26
C PRO A 161 -2.64 38.64 -30.67
N VAL A 162 -3.39 37.85 -31.42
CA VAL A 162 -4.00 38.30 -32.67
C VAL A 162 -5.08 39.33 -32.31
N ASP A 163 -4.70 40.60 -32.19
CA ASP A 163 -5.65 41.71 -32.23
C ASP A 163 -6.14 41.85 -33.67
N GLN A 164 -7.27 41.21 -33.97
CA GLN A 164 -8.06 41.46 -35.19
C GLN A 164 -9.27 42.36 -34.94
N ASN A 165 -9.16 43.29 -33.98
CA ASN A 165 -10.14 44.36 -33.80
C ASN A 165 -9.55 45.69 -34.31
N ALA A 166 -9.30 45.79 -35.62
CA ALA A 166 -9.01 47.08 -36.26
C ALA A 166 -9.33 47.05 -37.76
N SER A 167 -10.62 47.05 -38.09
CA SER A 167 -11.17 47.80 -39.23
C SER A 167 -12.68 47.87 -39.13
N LYS A 168 -13.16 48.53 -38.06
CA LYS A 168 -14.41 49.29 -38.13
C LYS A 168 -13.95 50.75 -38.17
N ASP A 169 -13.97 51.36 -39.34
CA ASP A 169 -14.54 52.69 -39.58
C ASP A 169 -14.19 53.22 -40.98
N SER A 170 -15.26 53.67 -41.65
CA SER A 170 -15.37 54.52 -42.85
C SER A 170 -15.15 53.89 -44.23
#